data_AF-A0A821Y1D4-F1
#
_entry.id   AF-A0A821Y1D4-F1
#
_cell.length_a   1.000
_cell.length_b   1.000
_cell.length_c   1.000
_cell.angle_alpha   90.00
_cell.angle_beta   90.00
_cell.angle_gamma   90.00
#
_symmetry.space_group_name_H-M   'P 1'
#
loop_
_entity.id
_entity.type
_entity.pdbx_description
1 polymer ?
#
loop_
_entity_poly.entity_id
_entity_poly.type
_entity_poly.pdbx_seq_one_letter_code
_entity_poly.pdbx_strand_id
1 'polypeptide(L)'
;MMCFYDKDLICICDLERFSNCFSFNHTMNYDCQGHNYCENDGQCFQNNETCPTKSTCVCQDCYYGAKCQFSTKGFIFSLDPILGYHIKPKISINEQPLIIKIS
;
A
#
# COMPACT_ATOMS: atom_id res chain seq x y z
N MET A 1 -7.72 2.30 -5.31
CA MET A 1 -6.80 2.48 -6.46
C MET A 1 -5.96 1.23 -6.48
N MET A 2 -6.24 0.31 -7.42
CA MET A 2 -5.61 -1.02 -7.38
C MET A 2 -4.26 -0.93 -8.07
N CYS A 3 -3.19 -0.93 -7.28
CA CYS A 3 -1.84 -1.15 -7.76
C CYS A 3 -1.76 -2.56 -8.37
N PHE A 4 -0.94 -2.72 -9.41
CA PHE A 4 -0.78 -3.99 -10.11
C PHE A 4 0.56 -4.62 -9.74
N TYR A 5 0.54 -5.91 -9.42
CA TYR A 5 1.72 -6.74 -9.36
C TYR A 5 1.44 -8.04 -10.10
N ASP A 6 2.42 -8.55 -10.84
CA ASP A 6 2.39 -9.88 -11.43
C ASP A 6 3.68 -10.61 -11.12
N LYS A 7 4.03 -11.64 -11.91
CA LYS A 7 5.22 -12.47 -11.71
C LYS A 7 6.55 -11.80 -12.09
N ASP A 8 6.53 -10.67 -12.79
CA ASP A 8 7.73 -10.05 -13.36
C ASP A 8 7.82 -8.55 -13.04
N LEU A 9 6.70 -7.90 -12.73
CA LEU A 9 6.58 -6.46 -12.58
C LEU A 9 5.80 -6.10 -11.31
N ILE A 10 6.29 -5.07 -10.62
CA ILE A 10 5.53 -4.35 -9.60
C ILE A 10 5.29 -2.93 -10.10
N CYS A 11 4.04 -2.47 -10.03
CA CYS A 11 3.63 -1.12 -10.37
C CYS A 11 3.12 -0.40 -9.13
N ILE A 12 3.81 0.67 -8.74
CA ILE A 12 3.38 1.57 -7.66
C ILE A 12 2.62 2.73 -8.29
N CYS A 13 1.39 2.96 -7.84
CA CYS A 13 0.62 4.13 -8.21
C CYS A 13 0.89 5.29 -7.26
N ASP A 14 1.28 6.45 -7.78
CA ASP A 14 1.36 7.67 -6.96
C ASP A 14 -0.01 8.37 -6.82
N LEU A 15 -0.05 9.45 -6.03
CA LEU A 15 -1.26 10.24 -5.80
C LEU A 15 -1.76 10.97 -7.05
N GLU A 16 -0.91 11.14 -8.06
CA GLU A 16 -1.18 11.76 -9.36
C GLU A 16 -1.67 10.75 -10.42
N ARG A 17 -1.82 9.47 -10.04
CA ARG A 17 -2.24 8.36 -10.91
C ARG A 17 -1.19 7.94 -11.94
N PHE A 18 0.09 8.26 -11.73
CA PHE A 18 1.16 7.67 -12.52
C PHE A 18 1.54 6.30 -11.97
N SER A 19 1.56 5.30 -12.85
CA SER A 19 2.07 3.96 -12.54
C SER A 19 3.58 3.93 -12.79
N ASN A 20 4.37 3.83 -11.73
CA ASN A 20 5.79 3.55 -11.83
C ASN A 20 6.00 2.03 -11.72
N CYS A 21 6.25 1.39 -12.86
CA CYS A 21 6.48 -0.04 -12.95
C CYS A 21 7.97 -0.37 -13.04
N PHE A 22 8.41 -1.42 -12.37
CA PHE A 22 9.79 -1.89 -12.41
C PHE A 22 9.83 -3.41 -12.35
N SER A 23 10.82 -3.99 -13.06
CA SER A 23 11.07 -5.43 -13.04
C SER A 23 11.39 -5.88 -11.63
N PHE A 24 10.77 -6.98 -11.23
CA PHE A 24 10.79 -7.46 -9.86
C PHE A 24 11.01 -8.96 -9.81
N ASN A 25 12.01 -9.39 -9.04
CA ASN A 25 12.34 -10.81 -8.88
C ASN A 25 11.65 -11.38 -7.64
N HIS A 26 10.52 -12.06 -7.82
CA HIS A 26 9.72 -12.64 -6.73
C HIS A 26 10.38 -13.80 -5.99
N THR A 27 11.46 -14.37 -6.55
CA THR A 27 12.25 -15.42 -5.91
C THR A 27 13.27 -14.90 -4.91
N MET A 28 13.53 -13.58 -4.90
CA MET A 28 14.38 -12.95 -3.90
C MET A 28 13.61 -12.76 -2.59
N ASN A 29 14.19 -13.18 -1.47
CA ASN A 29 13.59 -13.01 -0.16
C ASN A 29 14.00 -11.64 0.40
N TYR A 30 13.12 -10.66 0.24
CA TYR A 30 13.36 -9.29 0.70
C TYR A 30 12.97 -9.16 2.18
N ASP A 31 13.97 -9.13 3.06
CA ASP A 31 13.74 -9.00 4.51
C ASP A 31 13.58 -7.53 4.97
N CYS A 32 13.70 -6.56 4.05
CA CYS A 32 13.71 -5.14 4.37
C CYS A 32 14.69 -4.79 5.49
N GLN A 33 15.91 -5.35 5.37
CA GLN A 33 17.00 -5.28 6.34
C GLN A 33 16.66 -5.86 7.72
N GLY A 34 15.67 -6.75 7.81
CA GLY A 34 15.25 -7.38 9.07
C GLY A 34 14.55 -6.40 10.03
N HIS A 35 14.12 -5.24 9.55
CA HIS A 35 13.58 -4.17 10.40
C HIS A 35 12.06 -4.27 10.68
N ASN A 36 11.39 -5.38 10.39
CA ASN A 36 9.93 -5.51 10.54
C ASN A 36 9.18 -4.30 9.95
N TYR A 37 9.56 -3.90 8.74
CA TYR A 37 9.05 -2.67 8.12
C TYR A 37 7.53 -2.74 7.87
N CYS A 38 7.03 -3.94 7.56
CA CYS A 38 5.62 -4.23 7.39
C CYS A 38 5.08 -4.92 8.65
N GLU A 39 4.02 -4.36 9.21
CA GLU A 39 3.30 -4.90 10.36
C GLU A 39 2.25 -5.92 9.91
N ASN A 40 1.67 -6.66 10.86
CA ASN A 40 0.54 -7.58 10.63
C ASN A 40 0.76 -8.58 9.47
N ASP A 41 1.94 -9.20 9.44
CA ASP A 41 2.33 -10.20 8.42
C ASP A 41 2.28 -9.66 6.97
N GLY A 42 2.44 -8.34 6.82
CA GLY A 42 2.59 -7.70 5.52
C GLY A 42 3.85 -8.16 4.81
N GLN A 43 3.74 -8.44 3.51
CA GLN A 43 4.89 -8.82 2.70
C GLN A 43 5.67 -7.58 2.29
N CYS A 44 6.97 -7.57 2.58
CA CYS A 44 7.84 -6.47 2.22
C CYS A 44 8.46 -6.66 0.84
N PHE A 45 8.52 -5.57 0.08
CA PHE A 45 9.18 -5.51 -1.21
C PHE A 45 10.10 -4.31 -1.23
N GLN A 46 11.30 -4.46 -1.81
CA GLN A 46 12.30 -3.40 -1.89
C GLN A 46 12.97 -3.37 -3.26
N ASN A 47 13.50 -2.21 -3.65
CA ASN A 47 14.05 -2.00 -4.99
C ASN A 47 15.45 -2.60 -5.22
N ASN A 48 16.21 -2.89 -4.17
CA ASN A 48 17.55 -3.47 -4.27
C ASN A 48 17.83 -4.33 -3.03
N GLU A 49 18.49 -5.48 -3.22
CA GLU A 49 18.80 -6.40 -2.12
C GLU A 49 19.90 -5.88 -1.19
N THR A 50 20.96 -5.31 -1.77
CA THR A 50 22.18 -4.92 -1.07
C THR A 50 22.05 -3.53 -0.43
N CYS A 51 21.35 -2.60 -1.09
CA CYS A 51 21.13 -1.23 -0.62
C CYS A 51 19.74 -0.72 -1.02
N PRO A 52 18.68 -1.14 -0.32
CA PRO A 52 17.33 -0.71 -0.62
C PRO A 52 17.15 0.79 -0.33
N THR A 53 16.71 1.55 -1.33
CA THR A 53 16.37 2.98 -1.20
C THR A 53 14.86 3.23 -1.21
N LYS A 54 14.07 2.23 -1.62
CA LYS A 54 12.61 2.26 -1.61
C LYS A 54 12.09 0.90 -1.16
N SER A 55 11.13 0.92 -0.24
CA SER A 55 10.39 -0.25 0.20
C SER A 55 8.87 0.00 0.14
N THR A 56 8.10 -1.06 0.01
CA THR A 56 6.64 -1.03 0.05
C THR A 56 6.10 -2.30 0.70
N CYS A 57 4.92 -2.22 1.29
CA CYS A 57 4.26 -3.34 1.94
C CYS A 57 3.02 -3.74 1.14
N VAL A 58 2.86 -5.04 0.90
CA VAL A 58 1.59 -5.62 0.50
C VAL A 58 0.94 -6.23 1.72
N CYS A 59 -0.24 -5.71 2.05
CA CYS A 59 -0.95 -6.10 3.26
C CYS A 59 -1.76 -7.37 3.04
N GLN A 60 -1.86 -8.16 4.10
CA GLN A 60 -2.82 -9.26 4.19
C GLN A 60 -4.26 -8.72 4.17
N ASP A 61 -5.20 -9.60 3.86
CA ASP A 61 -6.62 -9.25 3.89
C ASP A 61 -7.03 -8.65 5.25
N CYS A 62 -7.80 -7.58 5.17
CA CYS A 62 -8.26 -6.77 6.30
C CYS A 62 -7.19 -5.89 6.97
N TYR A 63 -6.01 -5.70 6.36
CA TYR A 63 -5.00 -4.75 6.84
C TYR A 63 -4.69 -3.65 5.83
N TYR A 64 -4.34 -2.45 6.30
CA TYR A 64 -4.20 -1.25 5.48
C TYR A 64 -3.14 -0.28 6.01
N GLY A 65 -2.81 0.73 5.19
CA GLY A 65 -1.79 1.73 5.48
C GLY A 65 -0.44 1.39 4.86
N ALA A 66 0.49 2.34 4.86
CA ALA A 66 1.79 2.19 4.21
C ALA A 66 2.66 1.06 4.79
N LYS A 67 2.40 0.66 6.04
CA LYS A 67 3.07 -0.44 6.74
C LYS A 67 2.12 -1.55 7.16
N CYS A 68 0.89 -1.59 6.63
CA CYS A 68 -0.15 -2.52 7.06
C CYS A 68 -0.52 -2.39 8.55
N GLN A 69 -0.32 -1.21 9.14
CA GLN A 69 -0.51 -0.97 10.58
C GLN A 69 -1.98 -0.89 11.02
N PHE A 70 -2.92 -0.73 10.07
CA PHE A 70 -4.35 -0.66 10.38
C PHE A 70 -5.01 -1.99 10.10
N SER A 71 -5.95 -2.41 10.94
CA SER A 71 -6.72 -3.67 10.81
C SER A 71 -8.21 -3.37 10.79
N THR A 72 -9.00 -4.08 9.99
CA THR A 72 -10.47 -4.12 10.13
C THR A 72 -10.95 -5.35 10.90
N LYS A 73 -10.03 -6.23 11.34
CA LYS A 73 -10.33 -7.33 12.26
C LYS A 73 -10.37 -6.81 13.70
N GLY A 74 -11.54 -6.88 14.33
CA GLY A 74 -11.69 -6.75 15.79
C GLY A 74 -12.18 -5.41 16.33
N PHE A 75 -12.41 -4.39 15.50
CA PHE A 75 -13.02 -3.14 15.98
C PHE A 75 -14.14 -2.69 15.05
N ILE A 76 -15.24 -2.28 15.68
CA ILE A 76 -16.24 -1.38 15.12
C ILE A 76 -15.49 -0.07 14.80
N PHE A 77 -14.84 -0.01 13.65
CA PHE A 77 -14.16 1.20 13.22
C PHE A 77 -15.22 2.22 12.84
N SER A 78 -15.15 3.42 13.44
CA SER A 78 -15.73 4.58 12.78
C SER A 78 -15.15 4.64 11.36
N LEU A 79 -15.90 5.21 10.42
CA LEU A 79 -15.40 5.33 9.05
C LEU A 79 -14.16 6.25 8.96
N ASP A 80 -13.82 6.98 10.02
CA ASP A 80 -12.86 8.08 10.02
C ASP A 80 -11.43 7.70 9.59
N PRO A 81 -10.77 6.63 10.08
CA PRO A 81 -9.42 6.28 9.62
C PRO A 81 -9.41 5.72 8.20
N ILE A 82 -10.49 5.06 7.77
CA ILE A 82 -10.64 4.56 6.39
C ILE A 82 -10.83 5.75 5.44
N LEU A 83 -11.75 6.65 5.77
CA LEU A 83 -12.01 7.87 5.00
C LEU A 83 -10.78 8.78 5.00
N GLY A 84 -10.12 8.94 6.15
CA GLY A 84 -8.93 9.77 6.32
C GLY A 84 -7.77 9.37 5.42
N TYR A 85 -7.55 8.06 5.21
CA TYR A 85 -6.52 7.57 4.28
C TYR A 85 -6.80 7.97 2.82
N HIS A 86 -8.07 8.06 2.44
CA HIS A 86 -8.46 8.36 1.07
C HIS A 86 -8.62 9.85 0.78
N ILE A 87 -8.65 10.71 1.80
CA ILE A 87 -8.72 12.17 1.65
C ILE A 87 -7.41 12.69 1.04
N LYS A 88 -7.51 13.39 -0.09
CA LYS A 88 -6.39 14.09 -0.71
C LYS A 88 -6.34 15.54 -0.22
N PRO A 89 -5.45 15.93 0.71
CA PRO A 89 -5.56 17.21 1.43
C PRO A 89 -5.42 18.46 0.55
N LYS A 90 -4.89 18.33 -0.67
CA LYS A 90 -4.70 19.43 -1.63
C LYS A 90 -5.80 19.52 -2.70
N ILE A 91 -6.83 18.69 -2.60
CA ILE A 91 -7.94 18.63 -3.56
C ILE A 91 -9.21 19.13 -2.87
N SER A 92 -10.01 19.92 -3.58
CA SER A 92 -11.27 20.44 -3.05
C SER A 92 -12.24 19.31 -2.71
N ILE A 93 -13.15 19.54 -1.77
CA ILE A 93 -14.10 18.53 -1.30
C ILE A 93 -14.95 17.94 -2.45
N ASN A 94 -15.30 18.77 -3.44
CA ASN A 94 -16.13 18.39 -4.59
C ASN A 94 -15.38 17.57 -5.63
N GLU A 95 -14.04 17.59 -5.59
CA GLU A 95 -13.16 16.86 -6.52
C GLU A 95 -12.52 15.62 -5.86
N GLN A 96 -12.82 15.36 -4.59
CA GLN A 96 -12.39 14.13 -3.93
C GLN A 96 -13.01 12.92 -4.64
N PRO A 97 -12.27 11.81 -4.77
CA PRO A 97 -12.81 10.59 -5.34
C PRO A 97 -13.93 10.03 -4.46
N LEU A 98 -15.00 9.53 -5.08
CA LEU A 98 -16.04 8.78 -4.38
C LEU A 98 -15.48 7.43 -3.92
N ILE A 99 -15.28 7.29 -2.61
CA ILE A 99 -14.73 6.10 -1.98
C ILE A 99 -15.84 5.07 -1.70
N ILE A 100 -17.03 5.55 -1.38
CA ILE A 100 -18.20 4.71 -1.09
C ILE A 100 -19.09 4.66 -2.34
N LYS A 101 -19.32 3.46 -2.88
CA LYS A 101 -20.36 3.22 -3.87
C LYS A 101 -21.64 2.78 -3.14
N ILE A 102 -22.70 3.55 -3.30
CA ILE A 102 -24.04 3.17 -2.83
C ILE A 102 -24.79 2.71 -4.08
N SER A 103 -25.20 1.45 -4.10
CA SER A 103 -26.04 0.83 -5.14
C SER A 103 -27.47 0.69 -4.63
#